data_AF-A0A368FZ99-F1
#
_entry.id   AF-A0A368FZ99-F1
#
_cell.length_a   1.000
_cell.length_b   1.000
_cell.length_c   1.000
_cell.angle_alpha   90.00
_cell.angle_beta   90.00
_cell.angle_gamma   90.00
#
_symmetry.space_group_name_H-M   'P 1'
#
loop_
_entity.id
_entity.type
_entity.pdbx_description
1 polymer ?
#
loop_
_entity_poly.entity_id
_entity_poly.type
_entity_poly.pdbx_seq_one_letter_code
_entity_poly.pdbx_strand_id
1 'polypeptide(L)'
;MRFFRTTWDTSEYGSGDPSPLGNYPRNSHFNEDLEESDDQEWNMHDKLMLAFVLFPLVVAEGMVHSSVAGASLLGFWLCLRIMARSQTLTTFAIQEIQELARLTKEIWAAMAPDTFTMKCHWFFEHGMREEMLDHGTMYQWSSSPFESLHRRLQIKLHQSTTNSAAAMIERYLLNKKMRYMFNEACEKQNAAMISFRRRVDNKQKNRFPVGVAINPRTYIPKGSRVDPCSLQDEHRALIAPQDGVYSRLVIDGKVFSSRTYWKRTRHSRQDIVYLNGRDGAEEIDTFASIILFLFDRNTLSVTALLDEFICCDPLRNVENLTNSTQHACQELGLQILNSVRRNNTFFLRILEQTVRERPVSLIRAPSASIEIEDRSYASRL
;
A
#
# COMPACT_ATOMS: atom_id res chain seq x y z
N MET A 1 39.09 -4.15 -28.59
CA MET A 1 38.47 -4.10 -27.26
C MET A 1 38.82 -5.36 -26.50
N ARG A 2 39.62 -5.25 -25.44
CA ARG A 2 40.05 -6.39 -24.61
C ARG A 2 38.91 -6.76 -23.67
N PHE A 3 38.33 -7.95 -23.83
CA PHE A 3 37.46 -8.56 -22.84
C PHE A 3 38.32 -9.06 -21.68
N PHE A 4 38.17 -8.47 -20.50
CA PHE A 4 38.64 -9.10 -19.27
C PHE A 4 37.57 -10.09 -18.81
N ARG A 5 37.78 -11.38 -19.11
CA ARG A 5 37.11 -12.48 -18.40
C ARG A 5 37.85 -12.66 -17.08
N THR A 6 37.29 -12.16 -16.00
CA THR A 6 37.70 -12.56 -14.64
C THR A 6 36.96 -13.83 -14.28
N THR A 7 37.66 -14.97 -14.34
CA THR A 7 37.27 -16.19 -13.62
C THR A 7 37.60 -15.97 -12.14
N TRP A 8 36.59 -15.90 -11.29
CA TRP A 8 36.77 -15.87 -9.84
C TRP A 8 36.62 -17.29 -9.31
N ASP A 9 37.69 -17.77 -8.66
CA ASP A 9 37.74 -19.02 -7.93
C ASP A 9 36.91 -18.87 -6.64
N THR A 10 35.91 -19.73 -6.45
CA THR A 10 35.04 -19.73 -5.25
C THR A 10 35.65 -20.52 -4.08
N SER A 11 36.93 -20.90 -4.17
CA SER A 11 37.63 -21.71 -3.16
C SER A 11 37.87 -21.00 -1.82
N GLU A 12 37.71 -19.68 -1.72
CA GLU A 12 37.89 -18.92 -0.46
C GLU A 12 36.62 -18.76 0.39
N TYR A 13 35.44 -19.24 -0.05
CA TYR A 13 34.32 -19.47 0.87
C TYR A 13 34.52 -20.81 1.57
N GLY A 14 35.57 -20.87 2.38
CA GLY A 14 35.82 -21.96 3.30
C GLY A 14 34.62 -22.16 4.23
N SER A 15 34.16 -23.40 4.30
CA SER A 15 33.27 -23.91 5.33
C SER A 15 33.90 -23.70 6.71
N GLY A 16 33.66 -22.54 7.32
CA GLY A 16 33.98 -22.27 8.71
C GLY A 16 32.86 -22.78 9.60
N ASP A 17 33.19 -23.69 10.50
CA ASP A 17 32.31 -24.24 11.55
C ASP A 17 31.51 -23.15 12.30
N PRO A 18 30.30 -23.46 12.78
CA PRO A 18 29.50 -22.54 13.57
C PRO A 18 30.21 -22.21 14.89
N SER A 19 30.54 -20.93 15.10
CA SER A 19 31.07 -20.44 16.38
C SER A 19 30.06 -20.66 17.52
N PRO A 20 30.54 -20.96 18.75
CA PRO A 20 29.71 -21.45 19.83
C PRO A 20 28.87 -20.35 20.45
N LEU A 21 27.64 -20.71 20.83
CA LEU A 21 26.67 -19.89 21.56
C LEU A 21 27.35 -19.14 22.73
N GLY A 22 27.58 -17.84 22.55
CA GLY A 22 28.02 -16.92 23.59
C GLY A 22 26.89 -16.65 24.57
N ASN A 23 27.18 -16.89 25.85
CA ASN A 23 26.30 -16.73 27.01
C ASN A 23 25.58 -15.37 27.05
N TYR A 24 24.24 -15.37 26.99
CA TYR A 24 23.45 -14.27 27.55
C TYR A 24 23.21 -14.53 29.05
N PRO A 25 23.33 -13.51 29.91
CA PRO A 25 23.19 -13.69 31.35
C PRO A 25 21.76 -14.10 31.71
N ARG A 26 21.64 -15.24 32.39
CA ARG A 26 20.46 -15.60 33.18
C ARG A 26 20.38 -14.64 34.35
N ASN A 27 19.40 -13.75 34.37
CA ASN A 27 18.82 -13.31 35.63
C ASN A 27 17.32 -13.08 35.49
N SER A 28 16.64 -13.73 36.43
CA SER A 28 15.21 -13.83 36.68
C SER A 28 14.65 -12.60 37.40
N HIS A 29 13.36 -12.37 37.16
CA HIS A 29 12.48 -11.35 37.73
C HIS A 29 12.68 -9.95 37.15
N PHE A 30 11.66 -9.42 36.45
CA PHE A 30 10.83 -8.32 36.95
C PHE A 30 9.69 -7.98 35.98
N ASN A 31 8.51 -7.81 36.60
CA ASN A 31 7.34 -6.97 36.32
C ASN A 31 6.71 -6.83 34.91
N GLU A 32 5.39 -7.05 34.95
CA GLU A 32 4.37 -6.28 34.24
C GLU A 32 4.74 -4.79 34.21
N ASP A 33 5.33 -4.35 33.11
CA ASP A 33 5.23 -3.01 32.52
C ASP A 33 5.98 -3.09 31.20
N LEU A 34 5.34 -3.71 30.20
CA LEU A 34 5.73 -3.49 28.82
C LEU A 34 5.32 -2.06 28.49
N GLU A 35 6.16 -1.09 28.86
CA GLU A 35 6.33 0.08 28.01
C GLU A 35 6.59 -0.48 26.61
N GLU A 36 5.62 -0.29 25.70
CA GLU A 36 5.79 -0.53 24.27
C GLU A 36 7.01 0.30 23.85
N SER A 37 8.20 -0.31 23.84
CA SER A 37 9.37 0.31 23.25
C SER A 37 9.00 0.60 21.80
N ASP A 38 9.01 1.88 21.42
CA ASP A 38 8.72 2.39 20.08
C ASP A 38 9.66 1.83 18.97
N ASP A 39 10.59 0.95 19.32
CA ASP A 39 11.50 0.23 18.42
C ASP A 39 10.82 -0.95 17.70
N GLN A 40 9.56 -0.79 17.28
CA GLN A 40 8.92 -1.74 16.39
C GLN A 40 9.55 -1.58 15.01
N GLU A 41 10.55 -2.40 14.71
CA GLU A 41 11.23 -2.42 13.42
C GLU A 41 10.20 -2.48 12.29
N TRP A 42 10.08 -1.36 11.57
CA TRP A 42 9.07 -1.15 10.54
C TRP A 42 9.11 -2.29 9.54
N ASN A 43 7.97 -2.94 9.32
CA ASN A 43 7.91 -4.01 8.35
C ASN A 43 8.10 -3.43 6.93
N MET A 44 8.50 -4.26 5.97
CA MET A 44 8.77 -3.82 4.59
C MET A 44 7.56 -3.15 3.94
N HIS A 45 6.34 -3.57 4.28
CA HIS A 45 5.13 -2.97 3.75
C HIS A 45 5.00 -1.52 4.22
N ASP A 46 5.18 -1.25 5.51
CA ASP A 46 5.06 0.10 6.06
C ASP A 46 6.09 1.07 5.45
N LYS A 47 7.33 0.60 5.23
CA LYS A 47 8.39 1.37 4.54
C LYS A 47 7.99 1.73 3.11
N LEU A 48 7.36 0.80 2.38
CA LEU A 48 6.88 1.04 1.02
C LEU A 48 5.70 2.00 0.98
N MET A 49 4.73 1.85 1.88
CA MET A 49 3.60 2.78 1.99
C MET A 49 4.09 4.20 2.28
N LEU A 50 5.10 4.33 3.14
CA LEU A 50 5.76 5.60 3.41
C LEU A 50 6.47 6.16 2.17
N ALA A 51 7.23 5.33 1.44
CA ALA A 51 7.90 5.76 0.20
C ALA A 51 6.92 6.19 -0.90
N PHE A 52 5.74 5.57 -0.99
CA PHE A 52 4.69 5.96 -1.93
C PHE A 52 4.18 7.39 -1.72
N VAL A 53 4.30 7.89 -0.50
CA VAL A 53 3.89 9.25 -0.12
C VAL A 53 5.09 10.20 -0.10
N LEU A 54 6.17 9.83 0.58
CA LEU A 54 7.30 10.71 0.84
C LEU A 54 8.04 11.12 -0.43
N PHE A 55 8.34 10.19 -1.33
CA PHE A 55 9.13 10.51 -2.52
C PHE A 55 8.52 11.59 -3.42
N PRO A 56 7.23 11.51 -3.82
CA PRO A 56 6.64 12.57 -4.62
C PRO A 56 6.44 13.85 -3.81
N LEU A 57 6.19 13.75 -2.50
CA LEU A 57 6.00 14.88 -1.60
C LEU A 57 7.26 15.72 -1.43
N VAL A 58 8.42 15.12 -1.14
CA VAL A 58 9.69 15.86 -0.97
C VAL A 58 10.13 16.53 -2.28
N VAL A 59 9.80 15.94 -3.42
CA VAL A 59 10.07 16.54 -4.73
C VAL A 59 9.09 17.67 -5.04
N ALA A 60 7.79 17.49 -4.76
CA ALA A 60 6.77 18.52 -4.94
C ALA A 60 7.01 19.76 -4.05
N GLU A 61 7.49 19.56 -2.83
CA GLU A 61 7.83 20.65 -1.90
C GLU A 61 9.23 21.26 -2.17
N GLY A 62 9.94 20.79 -3.19
CA GLY A 62 11.25 21.35 -3.55
C GLY A 62 12.34 21.08 -2.50
N MET A 63 12.18 20.05 -1.66
CA MET A 63 13.18 19.65 -0.67
C MET A 63 14.41 18.99 -1.31
N VAL A 64 14.32 18.60 -2.59
CA VAL A 64 15.45 18.06 -3.36
C VAL A 64 16.14 19.21 -4.10
N HIS A 65 17.40 19.51 -3.73
CA HIS A 65 18.15 20.65 -4.27
C HIS A 65 18.32 20.64 -5.80
N SER A 66 18.50 19.47 -6.41
CA SER A 66 18.60 19.33 -7.87
C SER A 66 17.29 18.85 -8.45
N SER A 67 16.71 19.60 -9.39
CA SER A 67 15.47 19.22 -10.06
C SER A 67 15.62 17.94 -10.90
N VAL A 68 16.82 17.71 -11.47
CA VAL A 68 17.16 16.48 -12.21
C VAL A 68 17.24 15.29 -11.26
N ALA A 69 17.82 15.47 -10.07
CA ALA A 69 17.80 14.43 -9.04
C ALA A 69 16.35 14.15 -8.58
N GLY A 70 15.54 15.20 -8.40
CA GLY A 70 14.12 15.08 -8.09
C GLY A 70 13.35 14.31 -9.15
N ALA A 71 13.60 14.59 -10.44
CA ALA A 71 13.03 13.83 -11.55
C ALA A 71 13.41 12.34 -11.45
N SER A 72 14.68 12.01 -11.20
CA SER A 72 15.11 10.61 -11.06
C SER A 72 14.47 9.90 -9.87
N LEU A 73 14.25 10.61 -8.75
CA LEU A 73 13.54 10.06 -7.58
C LEU A 73 12.08 9.77 -7.91
N LEU A 74 11.42 10.64 -8.68
CA LEU A 74 10.07 10.41 -9.20
C LEU A 74 10.01 9.24 -10.18
N GLY A 75 11.03 9.07 -11.02
CA GLY A 75 11.16 7.92 -11.92
C GLY A 75 11.20 6.61 -11.13
N PHE A 76 12.07 6.53 -10.11
CA PHE A 76 12.13 5.38 -9.20
C PHE A 76 10.81 5.16 -8.46
N TRP A 77 10.21 6.22 -7.92
CA TRP A 77 8.91 6.16 -7.25
C TRP A 77 7.82 5.56 -8.15
N LEU A 78 7.69 6.05 -9.39
CA LEU A 78 6.66 5.56 -10.30
C LEU A 78 6.90 4.09 -10.70
N CYS A 79 8.16 3.67 -10.90
CA CYS A 79 8.49 2.26 -11.09
C CYS A 79 7.94 1.40 -9.93
N LEU A 80 8.17 1.82 -8.66
CA LEU A 80 7.65 1.11 -7.50
C LEU A 80 6.11 1.07 -7.48
N ARG A 81 5.44 2.17 -7.84
CA ARG A 81 3.98 2.28 -7.84
C ARG A 81 3.31 1.35 -8.86
N ILE A 82 3.84 1.30 -10.08
CA ILE A 82 3.29 0.45 -11.13
C ILE A 82 3.60 -1.02 -10.82
N MET A 83 4.82 -1.35 -10.38
CA MET A 83 5.17 -2.72 -10.00
C MET A 83 4.33 -3.27 -8.84
N ALA A 84 3.95 -2.42 -7.89
CA ALA A 84 3.08 -2.82 -6.78
C ALA A 84 1.70 -3.34 -7.25
N ARG A 85 1.28 -3.00 -8.47
CA ARG A 85 0.06 -3.52 -9.12
C ARG A 85 0.29 -4.89 -9.79
N SER A 86 1.10 -5.74 -9.17
CA SER A 86 1.61 -7.02 -9.70
C SER A 86 0.56 -7.94 -10.35
N GLN A 87 -0.69 -7.89 -9.90
CA GLN A 87 -1.79 -8.73 -10.43
C GLN A 87 -2.47 -8.18 -11.68
N THR A 88 -2.22 -6.92 -12.04
CA THR A 88 -2.92 -6.20 -13.13
C THR A 88 -1.94 -5.52 -14.09
N LEU A 89 -0.66 -5.88 -14.08
CA LEU A 89 0.31 -5.34 -15.04
C LEU A 89 0.06 -5.91 -16.43
N THR A 90 0.12 -5.01 -17.41
CA THR A 90 0.12 -5.35 -18.83
C THR A 90 1.55 -5.32 -19.35
N THR A 91 1.80 -5.97 -20.48
CA THR A 91 3.12 -5.91 -21.17
C THR A 91 3.50 -4.48 -21.54
N PHE A 92 2.53 -3.66 -21.92
CA PHE A 92 2.73 -2.23 -22.18
C PHE A 92 3.22 -1.49 -20.93
N ALA A 93 2.55 -1.68 -19.79
CA ALA A 93 2.97 -1.07 -18.52
C ALA A 93 4.38 -1.53 -18.10
N ILE A 94 4.74 -2.80 -18.37
CA ILE A 94 6.09 -3.34 -18.13
C ILE A 94 7.12 -2.62 -18.99
N GLN A 95 6.87 -2.42 -20.29
CA GLN A 95 7.78 -1.70 -21.18
C GLN A 95 7.98 -0.24 -20.73
N GLU A 96 6.90 0.45 -20.35
CA GLU A 96 6.98 1.82 -19.85
C GLU A 96 7.86 1.94 -18.58
N ILE A 97 7.72 1.02 -17.63
CA ILE A 97 8.55 1.04 -16.42
C ILE A 97 9.99 0.60 -16.66
N GLN A 98 10.25 -0.27 -17.64
CA GLN A 98 11.62 -0.62 -18.04
C GLN A 98 12.34 0.59 -18.60
N GLU A 99 11.68 1.35 -19.47
CA GLU A 99 12.26 2.57 -20.01
C GLU A 99 12.47 3.64 -18.93
N LEU A 100 11.48 3.81 -18.03
CA LEU A 100 11.60 4.73 -16.90
C LEU A 100 12.77 4.35 -15.97
N ALA A 101 12.95 3.05 -15.72
CA ALA A 101 14.06 2.51 -14.93
C ALA A 101 15.40 2.74 -15.61
N ARG A 102 15.50 2.55 -16.93
CA ARG A 102 16.71 2.83 -17.72
C ARG A 102 17.11 4.29 -17.60
N LEU A 103 16.18 5.22 -17.83
CA LEU A 103 16.42 6.66 -17.71
C LEU A 103 16.85 7.05 -16.29
N THR A 104 16.16 6.51 -15.28
CA THR A 104 16.47 6.77 -13.87
C THR A 104 17.89 6.30 -13.53
N LYS A 105 18.25 5.09 -13.97
CA LYS A 105 19.59 4.51 -13.78
C LYS A 105 20.68 5.38 -14.41
N GLU A 106 20.46 5.88 -15.62
CA GLU A 106 21.44 6.75 -16.31
C GLU A 106 21.70 8.05 -15.55
N ILE A 107 20.66 8.67 -15.02
CA ILE A 107 20.83 9.86 -14.16
C ILE A 107 21.60 9.49 -12.89
N TRP A 108 21.26 8.39 -12.22
CA TRP A 108 21.92 7.99 -10.97
C TRP A 108 23.39 7.64 -11.18
N ALA A 109 23.71 6.92 -12.27
CA ALA A 109 25.09 6.59 -12.63
C ALA A 109 25.92 7.84 -12.95
N ALA A 110 25.32 8.88 -13.54
CA ALA A 110 26.00 10.12 -13.87
C ALA A 110 26.14 11.08 -12.68
N MET A 111 25.11 11.20 -11.84
CA MET A 111 25.06 12.21 -10.77
C MET A 111 25.57 11.71 -9.43
N ALA A 112 25.46 10.42 -9.15
CA ALA A 112 25.78 9.85 -7.85
C ALA A 112 26.33 8.41 -7.98
N PRO A 113 27.43 8.20 -8.73
CA PRO A 113 27.99 6.87 -8.96
C PRO A 113 28.34 6.14 -7.64
N ASP A 114 28.78 6.89 -6.63
CA ASP A 114 29.14 6.32 -5.31
C ASP A 114 27.92 5.79 -4.53
N THR A 115 26.72 6.26 -4.88
CA THR A 115 25.47 5.75 -4.30
C THR A 115 24.92 4.54 -5.04
N PHE A 116 25.51 4.18 -6.19
CA PHE A 116 25.08 3.04 -7.00
C PHE A 116 25.57 1.72 -6.39
N THR A 117 24.81 1.25 -5.41
CA THR A 117 25.12 0.00 -4.70
C THR A 117 24.82 -1.25 -5.53
N MET A 118 25.25 -2.41 -5.04
CA MET A 118 24.85 -3.71 -5.60
C MET A 118 23.32 -3.89 -5.66
N LYS A 119 22.57 -3.27 -4.75
CA LYS A 119 21.09 -3.31 -4.80
C LYS A 119 20.55 -2.51 -5.99
N CYS A 120 21.17 -1.40 -6.34
CA CYS A 120 20.82 -0.63 -7.52
C CYS A 120 21.12 -1.42 -8.80
N HIS A 121 22.27 -2.10 -8.87
CA HIS A 121 22.61 -2.97 -9.98
C HIS A 121 21.57 -4.08 -10.19
N TRP A 122 21.27 -4.83 -9.12
CA TRP A 122 20.23 -5.87 -9.17
C TRP A 122 18.87 -5.32 -9.54
N PHE A 123 18.47 -4.16 -8.99
CA PHE A 123 17.19 -3.55 -9.32
C PHE A 123 17.10 -3.15 -10.80
N PHE A 124 18.05 -2.36 -11.31
CA PHE A 124 17.95 -1.76 -12.64
C PHE A 124 18.33 -2.73 -13.77
N GLU A 125 19.36 -3.57 -13.61
CA GLU A 125 19.83 -4.48 -14.67
C GLU A 125 19.10 -5.82 -14.67
N HIS A 126 19.08 -6.51 -13.54
CA HIS A 126 18.48 -7.85 -13.49
C HIS A 126 16.97 -7.76 -13.32
N GLY A 127 16.50 -7.12 -12.25
CA GLY A 127 15.09 -7.08 -11.90
C GLY A 127 14.24 -6.36 -12.93
N MET A 128 14.57 -5.10 -13.25
CA MET A 128 13.78 -4.30 -14.19
C MET A 128 13.97 -4.74 -15.64
N ARG A 129 15.22 -4.88 -16.10
CA ARG A 129 15.51 -5.08 -17.52
C ARG A 129 15.43 -6.54 -17.98
N GLU A 130 15.91 -7.50 -17.21
CA GLU A 130 16.00 -8.90 -17.64
C GLU A 130 14.82 -9.75 -17.18
N GLU A 131 14.52 -9.74 -15.88
CA GLU A 131 13.66 -10.77 -15.27
C GLU A 131 12.17 -10.45 -15.30
N MET A 132 11.79 -9.17 -15.38
CA MET A 132 10.40 -8.74 -15.18
C MET A 132 9.41 -9.30 -16.20
N LEU A 133 9.85 -9.54 -17.45
CA LEU A 133 9.00 -10.12 -18.49
C LEU A 133 8.74 -11.60 -18.27
N ASP A 134 9.71 -12.33 -17.74
CA ASP A 134 9.67 -13.79 -17.60
C ASP A 134 9.16 -14.26 -16.23
N HIS A 135 9.50 -13.51 -15.17
CA HIS A 135 9.25 -13.89 -13.78
C HIS A 135 8.28 -12.93 -13.05
N GLY A 136 7.89 -11.85 -13.71
CA GLY A 136 7.06 -10.81 -13.13
C GLY A 136 7.84 -9.86 -12.23
N THR A 137 7.10 -9.01 -11.52
CA THR A 137 7.67 -7.95 -10.69
C THR A 137 8.37 -8.48 -9.44
N MET A 138 9.37 -7.76 -8.94
CA MET A 138 10.06 -8.06 -7.67
C MET A 138 9.11 -8.25 -6.47
N TYR A 139 7.88 -7.73 -6.53
CA TYR A 139 6.85 -7.99 -5.52
C TYR A 139 6.38 -9.46 -5.51
N GLN A 140 6.32 -10.12 -6.67
CA GLN A 140 5.84 -11.50 -6.82
C GLN A 140 6.85 -12.53 -6.33
N TRP A 141 8.14 -12.25 -6.48
CA TRP A 141 9.23 -13.14 -6.07
C TRP A 141 9.99 -12.63 -4.82
N SER A 142 9.39 -11.70 -4.07
CA SER A 142 9.94 -11.23 -2.80
C SER A 142 9.92 -12.30 -1.70
N SER A 143 10.86 -12.20 -0.75
CA SER A 143 10.87 -13.03 0.47
C SER A 143 9.90 -12.55 1.56
N SER A 144 9.14 -11.46 1.34
CA SER A 144 8.23 -10.89 2.35
C SER A 144 7.22 -11.91 2.93
N PRO A 145 6.59 -12.79 2.14
CA PRO A 145 5.70 -13.82 2.70
C PRO A 145 6.44 -14.82 3.61
N PHE A 146 7.69 -15.15 3.28
CA PHE A 146 8.55 -16.02 4.08
C PHE A 146 8.89 -15.35 5.42
N GLU A 147 9.38 -14.10 5.40
CA GLU A 147 9.72 -13.36 6.62
C GLU A 147 8.51 -13.18 7.56
N SER A 148 7.35 -12.84 6.99
CA SER A 148 6.09 -12.74 7.74
C SER A 148 5.69 -14.06 8.39
N LEU A 149 5.89 -15.18 7.70
CA LEU A 149 5.65 -16.51 8.24
C LEU A 149 6.67 -16.86 9.34
N HIS A 150 7.95 -16.61 9.09
CA HIS A 150 9.04 -16.89 10.01
C HIS A 150 8.85 -16.15 11.34
N ARG A 151 8.58 -14.85 11.31
CA ARG A 151 8.27 -14.03 12.50
C ARG A 151 7.09 -14.60 13.28
N ARG A 152 6.01 -15.02 12.61
CA ARG A 152 4.83 -15.64 13.27
C ARG A 152 5.13 -16.99 13.93
N LEU A 153 6.10 -17.75 13.41
CA LEU A 153 6.50 -19.02 14.00
C LEU A 153 7.38 -18.79 15.24
N GLN A 154 8.29 -17.82 15.18
CA GLN A 154 9.16 -17.44 16.31
C GLN A 154 8.37 -16.94 17.52
N ILE A 155 7.43 -16.00 17.33
CA ILE A 155 6.59 -15.43 18.42
C ILE A 155 5.83 -16.52 19.20
N LYS A 156 5.51 -17.64 18.56
CA LYS A 156 4.71 -18.71 19.17
C LYS A 156 5.52 -19.70 19.98
N LEU A 157 6.84 -19.60 19.99
CA LEU A 157 7.71 -20.48 20.75
C LEU A 157 8.36 -19.73 21.90
N HIS A 158 8.36 -20.35 23.08
CA HIS A 158 9.03 -19.80 24.23
C HIS A 158 10.53 -19.82 23.98
N GLN A 159 11.24 -18.72 24.24
CA GLN A 159 12.68 -18.63 23.94
C GLN A 159 13.52 -19.64 24.74
N SER A 160 12.99 -20.13 25.87
CA SER A 160 13.61 -21.21 26.66
C SER A 160 13.35 -22.62 26.13
N THR A 161 12.69 -22.79 24.98
CA THR A 161 12.38 -24.11 24.41
C THR A 161 13.66 -24.75 23.89
N THR A 162 14.16 -25.78 24.59
CA THR A 162 15.18 -26.70 24.05
C THR A 162 14.61 -27.44 22.84
N ASN A 163 15.39 -27.62 21.78
CA ASN A 163 14.95 -28.17 20.48
C ASN A 163 13.92 -27.31 19.73
N SER A 164 14.00 -25.99 19.86
CA SER A 164 13.14 -25.02 19.19
C SER A 164 13.00 -25.25 17.68
N ALA A 165 14.08 -25.65 16.98
CA ALA A 165 14.06 -25.93 15.54
C ALA A 165 13.10 -27.08 15.17
N ALA A 166 13.17 -28.21 15.89
CA ALA A 166 12.28 -29.35 15.65
C ALA A 166 10.82 -28.98 15.94
N ALA A 167 10.57 -28.25 17.04
CA ALA A 167 9.24 -27.76 17.39
C ALA A 167 8.68 -26.74 16.37
N MET A 168 9.53 -25.89 15.78
CA MET A 168 9.16 -24.99 14.67
C MET A 168 8.73 -25.77 13.44
N ILE A 169 9.55 -26.73 13.02
CA ILE A 169 9.30 -27.55 11.83
C ILE A 169 8.03 -28.37 12.01
N GLU A 170 7.87 -29.03 13.15
CA GLU A 170 6.67 -29.81 13.45
C GLU A 170 5.41 -28.93 13.42
N ARG A 171 5.42 -27.77 14.08
CA ARG A 171 4.30 -26.82 14.03
C ARG A 171 4.04 -26.28 12.63
N TYR A 172 5.07 -26.01 11.84
CA TYR A 172 4.92 -25.54 10.47
C TYR A 172 4.30 -26.62 9.57
N LEU A 173 4.85 -27.83 9.60
CA LEU A 173 4.36 -28.98 8.84
C LEU A 173 2.94 -29.37 9.26
N LEU A 174 2.65 -29.36 10.57
CA LEU A 174 1.30 -29.61 11.09
C LEU A 174 0.32 -28.55 10.57
N ASN A 175 0.68 -27.27 10.60
CA ASN A 175 -0.14 -26.20 10.01
C ASN A 175 -0.35 -26.40 8.51
N LYS A 176 0.69 -26.77 7.75
CA LYS A 176 0.60 -27.00 6.31
C LYS A 176 -0.29 -28.20 5.99
N LYS A 177 -0.11 -29.32 6.70
CA LYS A 177 -0.93 -30.53 6.58
C LYS A 177 -2.39 -30.26 6.96
N MET A 178 -2.63 -29.54 8.06
CA MET A 178 -3.98 -29.12 8.45
C MET A 178 -4.65 -28.25 7.40
N ARG A 179 -3.93 -27.26 6.82
CA ARG A 179 -4.46 -26.43 5.74
C ARG A 179 -4.77 -27.24 4.48
N TYR A 180 -3.92 -28.19 4.12
CA TYR A 180 -4.13 -29.06 2.97
C TYR A 180 -5.38 -29.93 3.16
N MET A 181 -5.45 -30.69 4.26
CA MET A 181 -6.61 -31.52 4.60
C MET A 181 -7.89 -30.68 4.69
N PHE A 182 -7.78 -29.46 5.22
CA PHE A 182 -8.89 -28.53 5.30
C PHE A 182 -9.40 -28.06 3.94
N ASN A 183 -8.51 -27.67 3.03
CA ASN A 183 -8.87 -27.24 1.69
C ASN A 183 -9.46 -28.40 0.88
N GLU A 184 -8.82 -29.58 0.94
CA GLU A 184 -9.30 -30.80 0.29
C GLU A 184 -10.70 -31.19 0.78
N ALA A 185 -10.96 -31.12 2.10
CA ALA A 185 -12.27 -31.38 2.65
C ALA A 185 -13.32 -30.33 2.21
N CYS A 186 -12.92 -29.07 2.05
CA CYS A 186 -13.79 -28.03 1.50
C CYS A 186 -14.12 -28.27 0.02
N GLU A 187 -13.13 -28.67 -0.79
CA GLU A 187 -13.31 -29.00 -2.21
C GLU A 187 -14.23 -30.21 -2.39
N LYS A 188 -14.14 -31.19 -1.49
CA LYS A 188 -15.07 -32.33 -1.40
C LYS A 188 -16.45 -31.97 -0.82
N GLN A 189 -16.79 -30.68 -0.76
CA GLN A 189 -18.09 -30.18 -0.33
C GLN A 189 -18.48 -30.57 1.12
N ASN A 190 -17.50 -30.81 2.01
CA ASN A 190 -17.81 -31.12 3.41
C ASN A 190 -18.45 -29.90 4.10
N ALA A 191 -19.72 -30.02 4.49
CA ALA A 191 -20.51 -28.91 5.03
C ALA A 191 -19.92 -28.29 6.31
N ALA A 192 -19.35 -29.11 7.20
CA ALA A 192 -18.75 -28.62 8.45
C ALA A 192 -17.45 -27.85 8.18
N MET A 193 -16.62 -28.33 7.25
CA MET A 193 -15.38 -27.65 6.86
C MET A 193 -15.65 -26.38 6.04
N ILE A 194 -16.65 -26.38 5.15
CA ILE A 194 -17.11 -25.16 4.46
C ILE A 194 -17.64 -24.13 5.46
N SER A 195 -18.42 -24.56 6.46
CA SER A 195 -18.90 -23.69 7.54
C SER A 195 -17.75 -23.12 8.38
N PHE A 196 -16.75 -23.96 8.71
CA PHE A 196 -15.55 -23.52 9.40
C PHE A 196 -14.72 -22.55 8.56
N ARG A 197 -14.54 -22.81 7.26
CA ARG A 197 -13.89 -21.90 6.29
C ARG A 197 -14.55 -20.56 6.27
N ARG A 198 -15.87 -20.55 6.17
CA ARG A 198 -16.66 -19.33 6.27
C ARG A 198 -16.41 -18.60 7.59
N ARG A 199 -16.25 -19.28 8.73
CA ARG A 199 -15.95 -18.62 10.02
C ARG A 199 -14.51 -18.10 10.12
N VAL A 200 -13.54 -18.84 9.59
CA VAL A 200 -12.11 -18.46 9.61
C VAL A 200 -11.84 -17.31 8.64
N ASP A 201 -12.37 -17.38 7.43
CA ASP A 201 -12.23 -16.36 6.40
C ASP A 201 -13.02 -15.09 6.77
N ASN A 202 -14.14 -15.22 7.49
CA ASN A 202 -14.92 -14.08 8.00
C ASN A 202 -14.40 -13.53 9.35
N LYS A 203 -13.11 -13.63 9.69
CA LYS A 203 -12.53 -12.98 10.89
C LYS A 203 -12.93 -11.50 11.01
N GLN A 204 -13.10 -10.82 9.88
CA GLN A 204 -13.56 -9.45 9.84
C GLN A 204 -15.03 -9.25 10.21
N LYS A 205 -15.93 -10.20 9.92
CA LYS A 205 -17.34 -10.12 10.36
C LYS A 205 -17.49 -10.32 11.87
N ASN A 206 -16.50 -10.95 12.52
CA ASN A 206 -16.46 -10.98 13.99
C ASN A 206 -16.01 -9.62 14.56
N ARG A 207 -15.04 -8.96 13.90
CA ARG A 207 -14.58 -7.61 14.29
C ARG A 207 -15.59 -6.51 13.95
N PHE A 208 -16.29 -6.66 12.82
CA PHE A 208 -17.29 -5.74 12.28
C PHE A 208 -18.54 -6.55 11.92
N PRO A 209 -19.43 -6.85 12.90
CA PRO A 209 -20.64 -7.63 12.67
C PRO A 209 -21.52 -7.01 11.58
N VAL A 210 -22.06 -7.84 10.69
CA VAL A 210 -22.95 -7.39 9.62
C VAL A 210 -24.24 -6.86 10.24
N GLY A 211 -24.57 -5.60 9.93
CA GLY A 211 -25.83 -4.95 10.28
C GLY A 211 -26.82 -4.99 9.11
N VAL A 212 -26.44 -4.37 7.98
CA VAL A 212 -27.23 -4.37 6.74
C VAL A 212 -26.39 -4.97 5.63
N ALA A 213 -26.86 -6.05 5.02
CA ALA A 213 -26.19 -6.69 3.88
C ALA A 213 -26.67 -6.04 2.58
N ILE A 214 -25.73 -5.59 1.74
CA ILE A 214 -26.03 -4.96 0.45
C ILE A 214 -25.75 -5.97 -0.66
N ASN A 215 -24.53 -6.53 -0.68
CA ASN A 215 -24.14 -7.59 -1.60
C ASN A 215 -23.05 -8.47 -0.94
N PRO A 216 -22.57 -9.56 -1.58
CA PRO A 216 -21.60 -10.47 -0.97
C PRO A 216 -20.28 -9.81 -0.52
N ARG A 217 -19.92 -8.68 -1.14
CA ARG A 217 -18.67 -7.94 -0.92
C ARG A 217 -18.86 -6.66 -0.11
N THR A 218 -20.10 -6.19 0.04
CA THR A 218 -20.42 -4.88 0.61
C THR A 218 -21.50 -4.98 1.68
N TYR A 219 -21.22 -4.44 2.87
CA TYR A 219 -22.19 -4.41 3.96
C TYR A 219 -21.93 -3.26 4.94
N ILE A 220 -22.98 -2.84 5.63
CA ILE A 220 -22.90 -1.86 6.72
C ILE A 220 -22.75 -2.61 8.03
N PRO A 221 -21.72 -2.31 8.85
CA PRO A 221 -21.53 -2.97 10.13
C PRO A 221 -22.52 -2.49 11.20
N LYS A 222 -22.82 -3.33 12.18
CA LYS A 222 -23.67 -2.98 13.34
C LYS A 222 -23.12 -1.77 14.10
N GLY A 223 -24.01 -0.96 14.67
CA GLY A 223 -23.63 0.25 15.43
C GLY A 223 -23.08 1.38 14.56
N SER A 224 -23.36 1.38 13.26
CA SER A 224 -22.93 2.44 12.34
C SER A 224 -24.06 3.40 11.97
N ARG A 225 -25.29 3.17 12.45
CA ARG A 225 -26.42 4.04 12.15
C ARG A 225 -26.21 5.39 12.86
N VAL A 226 -26.39 6.48 12.12
CA VAL A 226 -26.31 7.84 12.65
C VAL A 226 -27.74 8.34 12.86
N ASP A 227 -27.97 9.02 13.98
CA ASP A 227 -29.26 9.66 14.23
C ASP A 227 -29.38 10.91 13.34
N PRO A 228 -30.42 11.04 12.49
CA PRO A 228 -30.63 12.23 11.68
C PRO A 228 -30.60 13.53 12.48
N CYS A 229 -31.06 13.52 13.74
CA CYS A 229 -31.04 14.68 14.63
C CYS A 229 -29.62 15.13 15.03
N SER A 230 -28.63 14.23 14.94
CA SER A 230 -27.22 14.51 15.22
C SER A 230 -26.43 15.01 14.02
N LEU A 231 -27.04 15.02 12.84
CA LEU A 231 -26.42 15.54 11.61
C LEU A 231 -26.31 17.06 11.67
N GLN A 232 -25.18 17.58 11.19
CA GLN A 232 -25.03 19.00 10.90
C GLN A 232 -26.07 19.42 9.85
N ASP A 233 -26.57 20.66 9.96
CA ASP A 233 -27.69 21.14 9.13
C ASP A 233 -27.38 21.11 7.63
N GLU A 234 -26.16 21.47 7.26
CA GLU A 234 -25.65 21.42 5.88
C GLU A 234 -25.72 20.01 5.28
N HIS A 235 -25.36 19.00 6.07
CA HIS A 235 -25.43 17.61 5.65
C HIS A 235 -26.87 17.11 5.62
N ARG A 236 -27.70 17.49 6.61
CA ARG A 236 -29.10 17.07 6.69
C ARG A 236 -29.91 17.57 5.49
N ALA A 237 -29.65 18.79 5.02
CA ALA A 237 -30.32 19.38 3.87
C ALA A 237 -30.11 18.60 2.55
N LEU A 238 -29.03 17.81 2.47
CA LEU A 238 -28.65 17.03 1.29
C LEU A 238 -29.15 15.58 1.31
N ILE A 239 -29.82 15.16 2.38
CA ILE A 239 -30.23 13.76 2.57
C ILE A 239 -31.73 13.62 2.33
N ALA A 240 -32.10 12.62 1.53
CA ALA A 240 -33.51 12.34 1.31
C ALA A 240 -34.15 11.70 2.56
N PRO A 241 -35.40 12.02 2.91
CA PRO A 241 -36.05 11.53 4.14
C PRO A 241 -36.12 10.00 4.26
N GLN A 242 -36.12 9.30 3.13
CA GLN A 242 -36.18 7.83 3.06
C GLN A 242 -34.85 7.13 3.34
N ASP A 243 -33.72 7.85 3.29
CA ASP A 243 -32.41 7.23 3.34
C ASP A 243 -32.00 6.87 4.77
N GLY A 244 -31.49 5.66 4.92
CA GLY A 244 -30.79 5.28 6.14
C GLY A 244 -29.40 5.92 6.16
N VAL A 245 -29.09 6.69 7.21
CA VAL A 245 -27.78 7.34 7.36
C VAL A 245 -26.82 6.49 8.20
N TYR A 246 -25.62 6.28 7.69
CA TYR A 246 -24.60 5.44 8.32
C TYR A 246 -23.21 6.06 8.29
N SER A 247 -22.41 5.80 9.31
CA SER A 247 -21.06 6.32 9.47
C SER A 247 -19.97 5.37 8.96
N ARG A 248 -20.29 4.12 8.62
CA ARG A 248 -19.30 3.13 8.18
C ARG A 248 -19.86 2.20 7.12
N LEU A 249 -18.97 1.73 6.26
CA LEU A 249 -19.24 0.74 5.23
C LEU A 249 -18.05 -0.22 5.10
N VAL A 250 -18.31 -1.49 4.82
CA VAL A 250 -17.29 -2.47 4.49
C VAL A 250 -17.40 -2.85 3.03
N ILE A 251 -16.32 -2.71 2.26
CA ILE A 251 -16.21 -3.09 0.84
C ILE A 251 -15.00 -4.02 0.70
N ASP A 252 -15.19 -5.23 0.18
CA ASP A 252 -14.13 -6.24 0.00
C ASP A 252 -13.30 -6.47 1.27
N GLY A 253 -13.96 -6.40 2.42
CA GLY A 253 -13.32 -6.54 3.73
C GLY A 253 -12.51 -5.32 4.23
N LYS A 254 -12.46 -4.23 3.47
CA LYS A 254 -11.91 -2.96 3.94
C LYS A 254 -13.01 -2.11 4.56
N VAL A 255 -12.75 -1.54 5.72
CA VAL A 255 -13.70 -0.70 6.45
C VAL A 255 -13.40 0.75 6.13
N PHE A 256 -14.41 1.44 5.62
CA PHE A 256 -14.42 2.87 5.35
C PHE A 256 -15.29 3.56 6.38
N SER A 257 -14.88 4.74 6.84
CA SER A 257 -15.57 5.44 7.93
C SER A 257 -15.73 6.92 7.61
N SER A 258 -16.80 7.50 8.10
CA SER A 258 -17.08 8.93 8.09
C SER A 258 -16.02 9.71 8.84
N ARG A 259 -15.58 10.83 8.27
CA ARG A 259 -14.70 11.81 8.94
C ARG A 259 -15.40 12.44 10.15
N THR A 260 -16.69 12.76 10.00
CA THR A 260 -17.44 13.62 10.93
C THR A 260 -18.19 12.83 11.99
N TYR A 261 -18.88 11.77 11.56
CA TYR A 261 -19.82 10.97 12.37
C TYR A 261 -19.21 9.66 12.86
N TRP A 262 -17.91 9.46 12.67
CA TRP A 262 -17.15 8.38 13.27
C TRP A 262 -15.80 8.89 13.78
N LYS A 263 -15.80 9.41 15.01
CA LYS A 263 -14.57 9.86 15.66
C LYS A 263 -13.90 8.69 16.38
N ARG A 264 -12.69 8.31 15.94
CA ARG A 264 -11.80 7.45 16.72
C ARG A 264 -11.01 8.28 17.72
N THR A 265 -10.63 7.67 18.83
CA THR A 265 -9.69 8.23 19.82
C THR A 265 -8.24 8.26 19.32
N ARG A 266 -7.91 7.52 18.24
CA ARG A 266 -6.58 7.48 17.62
C ARG A 266 -6.54 8.32 16.35
N HIS A 267 -5.38 8.91 16.05
CA HIS A 267 -5.07 9.69 14.84
C HIS A 267 -5.23 8.95 13.49
N SER A 268 -5.74 7.70 13.48
CA SER A 268 -5.96 6.94 12.25
C SER A 268 -7.16 7.46 11.46
N ARG A 269 -6.93 8.04 10.28
CA ARG A 269 -7.97 8.41 9.31
C ARG A 269 -8.38 7.22 8.44
N GLN A 270 -9.68 7.08 8.17
CA GLN A 270 -10.26 6.01 7.31
C GLN A 270 -11.33 6.55 6.35
N ASP A 271 -11.37 7.88 6.24
CA ASP A 271 -12.31 8.67 5.47
C ASP A 271 -11.79 9.00 4.08
N ILE A 272 -10.47 9.05 3.89
CA ILE A 272 -9.87 9.42 2.61
C ILE A 272 -9.86 8.23 1.66
N VAL A 273 -10.41 8.42 0.46
CA VAL A 273 -10.59 7.39 -0.56
C VAL A 273 -10.16 7.88 -1.94
N TYR A 274 -9.77 6.94 -2.79
CA TYR A 274 -9.59 7.16 -4.22
C TYR A 274 -10.81 6.63 -4.97
N LEU A 275 -11.41 7.50 -5.79
CA LEU A 275 -12.56 7.26 -6.63
C LEU A 275 -12.10 7.05 -8.07
N ASN A 276 -12.53 5.95 -8.69
CA ASN A 276 -12.26 5.72 -10.10
C ASN A 276 -13.39 4.93 -10.78
N GLY A 277 -13.88 5.46 -11.89
CA GLY A 277 -14.93 4.84 -12.69
C GLY A 277 -15.73 5.87 -13.49
N ARG A 278 -16.96 5.51 -13.84
CA ARG A 278 -17.90 6.42 -14.50
C ARG A 278 -19.16 6.57 -13.68
N ASP A 279 -19.64 7.80 -13.60
CA ASP A 279 -20.91 8.17 -13.00
C ASP A 279 -21.77 8.87 -14.05
N GLY A 280 -22.68 8.11 -14.68
CA GLY A 280 -23.36 8.57 -15.90
C GLY A 280 -22.38 8.85 -17.03
N ALA A 281 -22.31 10.11 -17.47
CA ALA A 281 -21.40 10.57 -18.52
C ALA A 281 -20.07 11.12 -17.97
N GLU A 282 -19.94 11.31 -16.66
CA GLU A 282 -18.76 11.85 -16.02
C GLU A 282 -17.74 10.74 -15.75
N GLU A 283 -16.51 10.92 -16.23
CA GLU A 283 -15.39 10.06 -15.85
C GLU A 283 -14.78 10.59 -14.55
N ILE A 284 -14.74 9.74 -13.53
CA ILE A 284 -14.27 10.09 -12.19
C ILE A 284 -12.91 9.45 -12.00
N ASP A 285 -11.92 10.28 -11.71
CA ASP A 285 -10.57 9.86 -11.33
C ASP A 285 -9.99 10.87 -10.32
N THR A 286 -10.40 10.76 -9.06
CA THR A 286 -10.07 11.75 -8.03
C THR A 286 -10.03 11.15 -6.63
N PHE A 287 -9.73 11.98 -5.64
CA PHE A 287 -9.76 11.66 -4.22
C PHE A 287 -10.94 12.32 -3.53
N ALA A 288 -11.37 11.76 -2.41
CA ALA A 288 -12.42 12.35 -1.60
C ALA A 288 -12.28 11.97 -0.13
N SER A 289 -12.92 12.76 0.74
CA SER A 289 -13.15 12.43 2.15
C SER A 289 -14.60 12.02 2.35
N ILE A 290 -14.83 10.89 3.02
CA ILE A 290 -16.18 10.40 3.30
C ILE A 290 -16.83 11.22 4.41
N ILE A 291 -17.98 11.83 4.09
CA ILE A 291 -18.84 12.49 5.07
C ILE A 291 -19.76 11.46 5.70
N LEU A 292 -20.53 10.70 4.92
CA LEU A 292 -21.46 9.68 5.41
C LEU A 292 -21.88 8.72 4.29
N PHE A 293 -22.54 7.63 4.65
CA PHE A 293 -23.14 6.67 3.73
C PHE A 293 -24.66 6.72 3.82
N LEU A 294 -25.30 6.72 2.65
CA LEU A 294 -26.74 6.74 2.49
C LEU A 294 -27.18 5.40 1.91
N PHE A 295 -28.10 4.73 2.58
CA PHE A 295 -28.67 3.46 2.12
C PHE A 295 -30.13 3.63 1.79
N ASP A 296 -30.45 3.47 0.52
CA ASP A 296 -31.81 3.41 0.04
C ASP A 296 -32.36 1.99 0.22
N ARG A 297 -33.41 1.88 1.04
CA ARG A 297 -34.07 0.62 1.35
C ARG A 297 -34.89 0.07 0.18
N ASN A 298 -35.31 0.92 -0.75
CA ASN A 298 -36.15 0.54 -1.87
C ASN A 298 -35.32 -0.12 -2.97
N THR A 299 -34.17 0.47 -3.30
CA THR A 299 -33.26 -0.06 -4.32
C THR A 299 -32.19 -1.00 -3.76
N LEU A 300 -32.05 -1.09 -2.43
CA LEU A 300 -30.97 -1.79 -1.74
C LEU A 300 -29.58 -1.32 -2.19
N SER A 301 -29.47 -0.03 -2.54
CA SER A 301 -28.23 0.58 -3.00
C SER A 301 -27.62 1.47 -1.92
N VAL A 302 -26.32 1.74 -2.04
CA VAL A 302 -25.62 2.67 -1.16
C VAL A 302 -24.89 3.71 -1.99
N THR A 303 -25.09 4.96 -1.61
CA THR A 303 -24.30 6.10 -2.04
C THR A 303 -23.48 6.64 -0.85
N ALA A 304 -22.46 7.43 -1.15
CA ALA A 304 -21.70 8.15 -0.15
C ALA A 304 -21.82 9.64 -0.43
N LEU A 305 -22.06 10.41 0.63
CA LEU A 305 -21.86 11.85 0.60
C LEU A 305 -20.37 12.10 0.89
N LEU A 306 -19.71 12.81 -0.01
CA LEU A 306 -18.26 12.95 -0.06
C LEU A 306 -17.89 14.42 -0.17
N ASP A 307 -16.81 14.81 0.51
CA ASP A 307 -16.03 15.99 0.16
C ASP A 307 -15.07 15.57 -0.97
N GLU A 308 -15.49 15.75 -2.22
CA GLU A 308 -14.69 15.42 -3.40
C GLU A 308 -13.60 16.48 -3.61
N PHE A 309 -12.36 16.05 -3.82
CA PHE A 309 -11.21 16.95 -3.90
C PHE A 309 -11.00 17.45 -5.33
N ILE A 310 -10.91 18.77 -5.49
CA ILE A 310 -10.40 19.37 -6.72
C ILE A 310 -8.88 19.37 -6.64
N CYS A 311 -8.27 18.59 -7.52
CA CYS A 311 -6.85 18.29 -7.47
C CYS A 311 -6.08 18.87 -8.66
N CYS A 312 -4.79 19.14 -8.48
CA CYS A 312 -3.87 19.45 -9.57
C CYS A 312 -2.59 18.62 -9.49
N ASP A 313 -1.87 18.52 -10.62
CA ASP A 313 -0.55 17.90 -10.69
C ASP A 313 0.50 18.74 -9.93
N PRO A 314 1.04 18.24 -8.80
CA PRO A 314 2.00 18.98 -8.00
C PRO A 314 3.40 19.02 -8.63
N LEU A 315 3.66 18.20 -9.65
CA LEU A 315 5.00 18.00 -10.22
C LEU A 315 5.29 18.95 -11.40
N ARG A 316 4.31 19.78 -11.80
CA ARG A 316 4.46 20.76 -12.89
C ARG A 316 5.58 21.77 -12.63
N ASN A 317 5.76 22.20 -11.38
CA ASN A 317 6.82 23.14 -11.03
C ASN A 317 8.22 22.51 -11.22
N VAL A 318 8.35 21.21 -10.97
CA VAL A 318 9.61 20.46 -11.10
C VAL A 318 10.04 20.37 -12.57
N GLU A 319 9.08 20.22 -13.49
CA GLU A 319 9.31 20.28 -14.92
C GLU A 319 9.83 21.65 -15.36
N ASN A 320 9.18 22.73 -14.93
CA ASN A 320 9.63 24.09 -15.25
C ASN A 320 11.07 24.34 -14.75
N LEU A 321 11.37 23.94 -13.51
CA LEU A 321 12.71 24.07 -12.93
C LEU A 321 13.74 23.25 -13.72
N THR A 322 13.41 22.01 -14.06
CA THR A 322 14.29 21.14 -14.86
C THR A 322 14.54 21.70 -16.25
N ASN A 323 13.52 22.27 -16.89
CA ASN A 323 13.65 22.92 -18.18
C ASN A 323 14.56 24.16 -18.14
N SER A 324 14.63 24.86 -16.99
CA SER A 324 15.53 25.99 -16.77
C SER A 324 16.93 25.62 -16.28
N THR A 325 17.16 24.35 -15.91
CA THR A 325 18.42 23.91 -15.30
C THR A 325 19.45 23.53 -16.36
N GLN A 326 20.65 24.13 -16.30
CA GLN A 326 21.77 23.71 -17.16
C GLN A 326 22.50 22.52 -16.54
N HIS A 327 22.15 21.31 -16.95
CA HIS A 327 22.76 20.06 -16.46
C HIS A 327 22.88 19.03 -17.58
N ALA A 328 23.94 18.20 -17.56
CA ALA A 328 24.19 17.20 -18.61
C ALA A 328 23.04 16.18 -18.78
N CYS A 329 22.36 15.86 -17.67
CA CYS A 329 21.21 14.94 -17.65
C CYS A 329 19.84 15.64 -17.75
N GLN A 330 19.80 16.91 -18.15
CA GLN A 330 18.55 17.68 -18.22
C GLN A 330 17.48 17.00 -19.08
N GLU A 331 17.86 16.56 -20.28
CA GLU A 331 16.94 15.92 -21.23
C GLU A 331 16.35 14.62 -20.67
N LEU A 332 17.19 13.78 -20.05
CA LEU A 332 16.73 12.56 -19.36
C LEU A 332 15.74 12.89 -18.24
N GLY A 333 16.02 13.93 -17.45
CA GLY A 333 15.13 14.41 -16.40
C GLY A 333 13.75 14.84 -16.95
N LEU A 334 13.72 15.55 -18.07
CA LEU A 334 12.47 15.95 -18.73
C LEU A 334 11.70 14.75 -19.29
N GLN A 335 12.39 13.77 -19.87
CA GLN A 335 11.75 12.52 -20.34
C GLN A 335 11.09 11.76 -19.19
N ILE A 336 11.78 11.66 -18.04
CA ILE A 336 11.23 11.05 -16.83
C ILE A 336 9.99 11.83 -16.34
N LEU A 337 10.07 13.15 -16.22
CA LEU A 337 8.95 13.98 -15.75
C LEU A 337 7.73 13.87 -16.67
N ASN A 338 7.93 13.86 -17.99
CA ASN A 338 6.85 13.65 -18.95
C ASN A 338 6.16 12.30 -18.74
N SER A 339 6.93 11.22 -18.53
CA SER A 339 6.40 9.90 -18.24
C SER A 339 5.67 9.85 -16.89
N VAL A 340 6.26 10.46 -15.86
CA VAL A 340 5.69 10.54 -14.51
C VAL A 340 4.35 11.25 -14.52
N ARG A 341 4.29 12.44 -15.11
CA ARG A 341 3.08 13.28 -15.12
C ARG A 341 1.95 12.63 -15.91
N ARG A 342 2.26 11.98 -17.04
CA ARG A 342 1.26 11.24 -17.84
C ARG A 342 0.63 10.09 -17.06
N ASN A 343 1.41 9.45 -16.19
CA ASN A 343 0.99 8.25 -15.47
C ASN A 343 0.60 8.50 -14.00
N ASN A 344 0.69 9.75 -13.52
CA ASN A 344 0.45 10.08 -12.13
C ASN A 344 -1.05 10.14 -11.81
N THR A 345 -1.57 9.02 -11.34
CA THR A 345 -2.90 8.88 -10.71
C THR A 345 -2.78 8.63 -9.20
N PHE A 346 -1.59 8.86 -8.65
CA PHE A 346 -1.21 8.34 -7.33
C PHE A 346 -1.02 9.42 -6.29
N PHE A 347 -0.54 10.60 -6.68
CA PHE A 347 -0.19 11.68 -5.77
C PHE A 347 -0.59 13.03 -6.37
N LEU A 348 -1.55 13.71 -5.76
CA LEU A 348 -2.07 14.98 -6.25
C LEU A 348 -2.11 16.03 -5.14
N ARG A 349 -2.01 17.31 -5.51
CA ARG A 349 -2.24 18.42 -4.59
C ARG A 349 -3.73 18.75 -4.57
N ILE A 350 -4.28 18.90 -3.37
CA ILE A 350 -5.66 19.32 -3.14
C ILE A 350 -5.69 20.85 -3.17
N LEU A 351 -6.59 21.40 -3.98
CA LEU A 351 -6.83 22.84 -4.07
C LEU A 351 -8.09 23.23 -3.32
N GLU A 352 -9.17 22.51 -3.57
CA GLU A 352 -10.50 22.80 -3.04
C GLU A 352 -11.26 21.50 -2.75
N GLN A 353 -12.38 21.62 -2.05
CA GLN A 353 -13.26 20.50 -1.71
C GLN A 353 -14.69 20.86 -2.06
N THR A 354 -15.41 19.93 -2.69
CA THR A 354 -16.80 20.13 -3.09
C THR A 354 -17.63 18.95 -2.61
N VAL A 355 -18.74 19.23 -1.92
CA VAL A 355 -19.66 18.18 -1.46
C VAL A 355 -20.38 17.58 -2.67
N ARG A 356 -20.27 16.26 -2.84
CA ARG A 356 -20.96 15.50 -3.89
C ARG A 356 -21.47 14.17 -3.34
N GLU A 357 -22.61 13.73 -3.86
CA GLU A 357 -23.09 12.37 -3.62
C GLU A 357 -22.64 11.46 -4.77
N ARG A 358 -22.03 10.32 -4.43
CA ARG A 358 -21.50 9.36 -5.40
C ARG A 358 -21.86 7.92 -5.06
N PRO A 359 -22.04 7.04 -6.05
CA PRO A 359 -22.16 5.61 -5.80
C PRO A 359 -20.92 5.04 -5.11
N VAL A 360 -21.09 4.20 -4.08
CA VAL A 360 -19.94 3.59 -3.38
C VAL A 360 -19.16 2.60 -4.25
N SER A 361 -19.73 2.19 -5.38
CA SER A 361 -19.05 1.37 -6.39
C SER A 361 -17.86 2.07 -7.05
N LEU A 362 -17.74 3.40 -6.92
CA LEU A 362 -16.58 4.17 -7.39
C LEU A 362 -15.39 4.11 -6.44
N ILE A 363 -15.59 3.78 -5.16
CA ILE A 363 -14.51 3.69 -4.17
C ILE A 363 -13.61 2.50 -4.51
N ARG A 364 -12.36 2.75 -4.89
CA ARG A 364 -11.39 1.70 -5.27
C ARG A 364 -10.40 1.36 -4.17
N ALA A 365 -9.93 2.36 -3.43
CA ALA A 365 -8.87 2.17 -2.46
C ALA A 365 -8.96 3.19 -1.32
N PRO A 366 -8.49 2.82 -0.12
CA PRO A 366 -8.14 3.81 0.88
C PRO A 366 -6.97 4.66 0.39
N SER A 367 -6.93 5.89 0.86
CA SER A 367 -5.91 6.88 0.51
C SER A 367 -5.45 7.62 1.76
N ALA A 368 -4.35 8.35 1.66
CA ALA A 368 -3.82 9.21 2.70
C ALA A 368 -3.99 10.68 2.29
N SER A 369 -4.26 11.53 3.28
CA SER A 369 -4.14 12.97 3.18
C SER A 369 -2.89 13.42 3.93
N ILE A 370 -2.09 14.31 3.35
CA ILE A 370 -0.93 14.90 3.99
C ILE A 370 -1.09 16.41 3.96
N GLU A 371 -0.87 17.07 5.10
CA GLU A 371 -0.88 18.52 5.22
C GLU A 371 0.54 18.95 5.60
N ILE A 372 1.15 19.82 4.78
CA ILE A 372 2.44 20.46 5.04
C ILE A 372 2.25 21.96 4.87
N GLU A 373 2.52 22.71 5.92
CA GLU A 373 2.25 24.15 5.98
C GLU A 373 0.78 24.41 5.58
N ASP A 374 0.55 25.22 4.54
CA ASP A 374 -0.78 25.55 4.01
C ASP A 374 -1.15 24.71 2.76
N ARG A 375 -0.43 23.61 2.50
CA ARG A 375 -0.65 22.75 1.33
C ARG A 375 -1.15 21.38 1.75
N SER A 376 -2.17 20.91 1.03
CA SER A 376 -2.75 19.59 1.24
C SER A 376 -2.50 18.69 0.04
N TYR A 377 -2.20 17.43 0.29
CA TYR A 377 -1.94 16.41 -0.72
C TYR A 377 -2.78 15.18 -0.46
N ALA A 378 -3.20 14.51 -1.54
CA ALA A 378 -3.82 13.20 -1.49
C ALA A 378 -2.91 12.18 -2.16
N SER A 379 -2.72 11.04 -1.51
CA SER A 379 -1.93 9.93 -2.03
C SER A 379 -2.70 8.63 -1.94
N ARG A 380 -2.76 7.88 -3.03
CA ARG A 380 -3.29 6.52 -3.03
C ARG A 380 -2.33 5.60 -2.27
N LEU A 381 -2.87 4.78 -1.38
CA LEU A 381 -2.09 3.84 -0.58
C LEU A 381 -1.88 2.51 -1.31
#